data_AF-A0A0Q5YZT2-F1
#
_entry.id   AF-A0A0Q5YZT2-F1
#
_cell.length_a   1.000
_cell.length_b   1.000
_cell.length_c   1.000
_cell.angle_alpha   90.00
_cell.angle_beta   90.00
_cell.angle_gamma   90.00
#
_symmetry.space_group_name_H-M   'P 1'
#
loop_
_entity.id
_entity.type
_entity.pdbx_description
1 polymer ?
#
loop_
_entity_poly.entity_id
_entity_poly.type
_entity_poly.pdbx_seq_one_letter_code
_entity_poly.pdbx_strand_id
1 'polypeptide(L)'
;MNAPVRIPGQPAPIGDNAGPVEPTPFDLSAQEIGDLYEEARNFLDGEPIQTQAMAEAVGKLMASIRDAAKVADQRREAENKPFNEGKAEVQARYNTLIGETKTVTGKAVLALNACDKALAPFLAAREAEKRRVEAEAREAARVAEEAARAAFQASRVDDLAAREEAERLAATARDAEAAARRAEKDRATVKGTGRAIGVRKTYAAEVVDTQAFARWVWANRQDALTGWLKSLADQLCSQGVRDMPGVKITEGVRAQ
;
A
#
# COMPACT_ATOMS: atom_id res chain seq x y z
N MET A 1 -9.81 -26.54 -40.67
CA MET A 1 -11.07 -27.28 -40.48
C MET A 1 -10.71 -28.74 -40.34
N ASN A 2 -10.77 -29.29 -39.13
CA ASN A 2 -10.48 -30.71 -38.89
C ASN A 2 -11.52 -31.22 -37.89
N ALA A 3 -12.53 -31.93 -38.38
CA ALA A 3 -13.54 -32.54 -37.54
C ALA A 3 -13.00 -33.86 -36.95
N PRO A 4 -13.11 -34.11 -35.64
CA PRO A 4 -12.67 -35.39 -35.08
C PRO A 4 -13.65 -36.51 -35.49
N VAL A 5 -13.05 -37.59 -36.00
CA VAL A 5 -13.69 -38.83 -36.43
C VAL A 5 -14.31 -39.55 -35.23
N ARG A 6 -15.61 -39.85 -35.29
CA ARG A 6 -16.34 -40.60 -34.25
C ARG A 6 -16.08 -42.10 -34.43
N ILE A 7 -15.40 -42.72 -33.48
CA ILE A 7 -15.20 -44.18 -33.43
C ILE A 7 -16.52 -44.83 -33.01
N PRO A 8 -17.08 -45.80 -33.78
CA PRO A 8 -18.32 -46.46 -33.41
C PRO A 8 -18.03 -47.49 -32.30
N GLY A 9 -18.56 -47.26 -31.10
CA GLY A 9 -18.43 -48.19 -29.97
C GLY A 9 -18.27 -47.57 -28.58
N GLN A 10 -18.18 -46.24 -28.44
CA GLN A 10 -18.28 -45.61 -27.10
C GLN A 10 -19.73 -45.64 -26.61
N PRO A 11 -20.03 -46.22 -25.43
CA PRO A 11 -21.31 -45.99 -24.79
C PRO A 11 -21.48 -44.50 -24.54
N ALA A 12 -22.71 -43.99 -24.75
CA ALA A 12 -23.03 -42.59 -24.50
C ALA A 12 -22.57 -42.19 -23.08
N PRO A 13 -22.06 -40.95 -22.89
CA PRO A 13 -21.76 -40.46 -21.55
C PRO A 13 -23.00 -40.64 -20.66
N ILE A 14 -22.78 -41.21 -19.48
CA ILE A 14 -23.79 -41.40 -18.44
C ILE A 14 -24.54 -40.08 -18.27
N GLY A 15 -25.86 -40.13 -18.49
CA GLY A 15 -26.70 -38.96 -18.66
C GLY A 15 -26.74 -38.06 -17.45
N ASP A 16 -26.84 -36.76 -17.74
CA ASP A 16 -27.23 -35.67 -16.84
C ASP A 16 -28.68 -35.82 -16.39
N ASN A 17 -29.01 -36.90 -15.70
CA ASN A 17 -30.25 -37.00 -14.92
C ASN A 17 -29.90 -36.77 -13.45
N ALA A 18 -29.50 -35.52 -13.16
CA ALA A 18 -29.62 -35.02 -11.80
C ALA A 18 -31.10 -35.16 -11.41
N GLY A 19 -31.38 -35.89 -10.33
CA GLY A 19 -32.70 -35.88 -9.69
C GLY A 19 -33.08 -34.45 -9.26
N PRO A 20 -34.21 -34.26 -8.56
CA PRO A 20 -34.58 -32.93 -8.05
C PRO A 20 -33.36 -32.31 -7.37
N VAL A 21 -32.88 -31.18 -7.89
CA VAL A 21 -31.74 -30.47 -7.31
C VAL A 21 -32.17 -30.12 -5.89
N GLU A 22 -31.54 -30.72 -4.88
CA GLU A 22 -31.81 -30.37 -3.50
C GLU A 22 -31.51 -28.87 -3.34
N PRO A 23 -32.43 -28.07 -2.76
CA PRO A 23 -32.25 -26.64 -2.64
C PRO A 23 -30.98 -26.34 -1.83
N THR A 24 -30.15 -25.45 -2.35
CA THR A 24 -28.93 -25.06 -1.65
C THR A 24 -29.26 -24.32 -0.35
N PRO A 25 -28.33 -24.24 0.63
CA PRO A 25 -28.53 -23.41 1.81
C PRO A 25 -28.86 -21.95 1.47
N PHE A 26 -28.32 -21.43 0.35
CA PHE A 26 -28.71 -20.14 -0.20
C PHE A 26 -30.17 -20.13 -0.66
N ASP A 27 -30.61 -21.10 -1.48
CA ASP A 27 -31.98 -21.16 -2.00
C ASP A 27 -33.01 -21.24 -0.88
N LEU A 28 -32.73 -22.03 0.17
CA LEU A 28 -33.56 -22.11 1.37
C LEU A 28 -33.70 -20.75 2.08
N SER A 29 -32.59 -20.00 2.17
CA SER A 29 -32.59 -18.68 2.82
C SER A 29 -33.28 -17.62 1.96
N ALA A 30 -33.06 -17.69 0.64
CA ALA A 30 -33.68 -16.79 -0.32
C ALA A 30 -35.20 -16.96 -0.34
N GLN A 31 -35.68 -18.20 -0.27
CA GLN A 31 -37.10 -18.50 -0.15
C GLN A 31 -37.68 -17.98 1.17
N GLU A 32 -37.11 -18.38 2.31
CA GLU A 32 -37.60 -18.01 3.64
C GLU A 32 -37.67 -16.49 3.85
N ILE A 33 -36.62 -15.76 3.45
CA ILE A 33 -36.59 -14.30 3.53
C ILE A 33 -37.53 -13.67 2.48
N GLY A 34 -37.62 -14.26 1.29
CA GLY A 34 -38.52 -13.81 0.24
C GLY A 34 -39.99 -13.84 0.67
N ASP A 35 -40.41 -14.94 1.28
CA ASP A 35 -41.77 -15.14 1.80
C ASP A 35 -42.08 -14.11 2.90
N LEU A 36 -41.17 -13.90 3.86
CA LEU A 36 -41.33 -12.89 4.92
C LEU A 36 -41.32 -11.46 4.38
N TYR A 37 -40.57 -11.20 3.31
CA TYR A 37 -40.55 -9.90 2.64
C TYR A 37 -41.87 -9.62 1.91
N GLU A 38 -42.47 -10.64 1.28
CA GLU A 38 -43.82 -10.55 0.72
C GLU A 38 -44.86 -10.28 1.80
N GLU A 39 -44.78 -10.98 2.93
CA GLU A 39 -45.66 -10.71 4.07
C GLU A 39 -45.48 -9.28 4.60
N ALA A 40 -44.25 -8.79 4.69
CA ALA A 40 -43.95 -7.43 5.14
C ALA A 40 -44.54 -6.37 4.19
N ARG A 41 -44.53 -6.61 2.89
CA ARG A 41 -45.15 -5.72 1.91
C ARG A 41 -46.66 -5.57 2.13
N ASN A 42 -47.34 -6.58 2.67
CA ASN A 42 -48.77 -6.50 2.97
C ASN A 42 -49.09 -5.63 4.19
N PHE A 43 -48.15 -5.48 5.14
CA PHE A 43 -48.33 -4.67 6.35
C PHE A 43 -47.70 -3.28 6.26
N LEU A 44 -46.72 -3.07 5.39
CA LEU A 44 -45.91 -1.85 5.27
C LEU A 44 -46.17 -1.13 3.95
N ASP A 45 -47.43 -0.78 3.70
CA ASP A 45 -47.90 -0.11 2.47
C ASP A 45 -47.75 1.42 2.48
N GLY A 46 -47.28 1.99 3.60
CA GLY A 46 -47.08 3.43 3.79
C GLY A 46 -48.15 4.10 4.65
N GLU A 47 -49.23 3.38 4.99
CA GLU A 47 -50.23 3.87 5.93
C GLU A 47 -49.76 3.71 7.39
N PRO A 48 -50.14 4.63 8.31
CA PRO A 48 -49.84 4.47 9.72
C PRO A 48 -50.50 3.21 10.30
N ILE A 49 -49.80 2.52 11.20
CA ILE A 49 -50.37 1.39 11.95
C ILE A 49 -51.51 1.90 12.84
N GLN A 50 -52.74 1.46 12.58
CA GLN A 50 -53.94 2.01 13.23
C GLN A 50 -54.43 1.21 14.44
N THR A 51 -53.98 -0.03 14.62
CA THR A 51 -54.46 -0.91 15.71
C THR A 51 -53.32 -1.60 16.43
N GLN A 52 -53.53 -1.90 17.71
CA GLN A 52 -52.58 -2.66 18.53
C GLN A 52 -52.33 -4.06 17.95
N ALA A 53 -53.36 -4.72 17.40
CA ALA A 53 -53.23 -6.02 16.76
C ALA A 53 -52.30 -5.98 15.52
N MET A 54 -52.36 -4.90 14.72
CA MET A 54 -51.44 -4.69 13.61
C MET A 54 -50.01 -4.44 14.10
N ALA A 55 -49.83 -3.66 15.17
CA ALA A 55 -48.51 -3.43 15.78
C ALA A 55 -47.88 -4.74 16.30
N GLU A 56 -48.68 -5.61 16.92
CA GLU A 56 -48.22 -6.92 17.40
C GLU A 56 -47.90 -7.89 16.25
N ALA A 57 -48.69 -7.88 15.17
CA ALA A 57 -48.41 -8.67 13.97
C ALA A 57 -47.10 -8.24 13.31
N VAL A 58 -46.89 -6.93 13.13
CA VAL A 58 -45.63 -6.36 12.61
C VAL A 58 -44.46 -6.68 13.54
N GLY A 59 -44.66 -6.61 14.86
CA GLY A 59 -43.64 -6.99 15.85
C GLY A 59 -43.20 -8.46 15.73
N LYS A 60 -44.16 -9.38 15.52
CA LYS A 60 -43.86 -10.80 15.27
C LYS A 60 -43.13 -11.00 13.94
N LEU A 61 -43.58 -10.36 12.88
CA LEU A 61 -42.95 -10.42 11.56
C LEU A 61 -41.51 -9.90 11.60
N MET A 62 -41.27 -8.81 12.32
CA MET A 62 -39.95 -8.24 12.53
C MET A 62 -39.01 -9.20 13.30
N ALA A 63 -39.54 -9.96 14.27
CA ALA A 63 -38.77 -11.01 14.94
C ALA A 63 -38.43 -12.16 13.97
N SER A 64 -39.41 -12.64 13.20
CA SER A 64 -39.20 -13.70 12.20
C SER A 64 -38.17 -13.31 11.13
N ILE A 65 -38.21 -12.08 10.63
CA ILE A 65 -37.22 -11.57 9.66
C ILE A 65 -35.82 -11.56 10.26
N ARG A 66 -35.67 -11.16 11.53
CA ARG A 66 -34.37 -11.17 12.22
C ARG A 66 -33.84 -12.59 12.39
N ASP A 67 -34.70 -13.53 12.75
CA ASP A 67 -34.33 -14.93 12.91
C ASP A 67 -33.93 -15.56 11.57
N ALA A 68 -34.70 -15.33 10.51
CA ALA A 68 -34.39 -15.79 9.15
C ALA A 68 -33.05 -15.22 8.65
N ALA A 69 -32.79 -13.93 8.90
CA ALA A 69 -31.50 -13.31 8.57
C ALA A 69 -30.32 -13.95 9.33
N LYS A 70 -30.51 -14.28 10.62
CA LYS A 70 -29.50 -14.97 11.42
C LYS A 70 -29.24 -16.39 10.91
N VAL A 71 -30.27 -17.13 10.53
CA VAL A 71 -30.14 -18.48 9.95
C VAL A 71 -29.42 -18.43 8.60
N ALA A 72 -29.72 -17.44 7.76
CA ALA A 72 -29.02 -17.23 6.50
C ALA A 72 -27.51 -16.97 6.72
N ASP A 73 -27.15 -16.18 7.74
CA ASP A 73 -25.75 -15.94 8.08
C ASP A 73 -25.04 -17.22 8.57
N GLN A 74 -25.70 -18.03 9.40
CA GLN A 74 -25.15 -19.33 9.84
C GLN A 74 -24.92 -20.28 8.67
N ARG A 75 -25.84 -20.34 7.70
CA ARG A 75 -25.70 -21.12 6.47
C ARG A 75 -24.49 -20.63 5.66
N ARG A 76 -24.37 -19.32 5.47
CA ARG A 76 -23.21 -18.69 4.80
C ARG A 76 -21.88 -18.99 5.50
N GLU A 77 -21.83 -18.93 6.83
CA GLU A 77 -20.63 -19.26 7.60
C GLU A 77 -20.24 -20.72 7.43
N ALA A 78 -21.21 -21.64 7.46
CA ALA A 78 -20.98 -23.06 7.24
C ALA A 78 -20.47 -23.36 5.83
N GLU A 79 -21.05 -22.73 4.80
CA GLU A 79 -20.58 -22.84 3.41
C GLU A 79 -19.16 -22.28 3.23
N ASN A 80 -18.84 -21.15 3.89
CA ASN A 80 -17.52 -20.52 3.79
C ASN A 80 -16.43 -21.25 4.59
N LYS A 81 -16.79 -22.02 5.61
CA LYS A 81 -15.85 -22.71 6.49
C LYS A 81 -14.78 -23.51 5.74
N PRO A 82 -15.12 -24.47 4.84
CA PRO A 82 -14.11 -25.25 4.12
C PRO A 82 -13.21 -24.38 3.22
N PHE A 83 -13.73 -23.31 2.64
CA PHE A 83 -12.94 -22.40 1.81
C PHE A 83 -11.95 -21.58 2.64
N ASN A 84 -12.39 -21.10 3.81
CA ASN A 84 -11.53 -20.37 4.74
C ASN A 84 -10.44 -21.28 5.29
N GLU A 85 -10.76 -22.52 5.66
CA GLU A 85 -9.79 -23.52 6.13
C GLU A 85 -8.81 -23.91 5.02
N GLY A 86 -9.28 -24.21 3.81
CA GLY A 86 -8.43 -24.53 2.67
C GLY A 86 -7.52 -23.37 2.27
N LYS A 87 -8.04 -22.13 2.28
CA LYS A 87 -7.23 -20.92 2.05
C LYS A 87 -6.16 -20.77 3.14
N ALA A 88 -6.50 -21.01 4.39
CA ALA A 88 -5.56 -20.92 5.50
C ALA A 88 -4.43 -21.96 5.38
N GLU A 89 -4.75 -23.20 4.98
CA GLU A 89 -3.75 -24.24 4.75
C GLU A 89 -2.78 -23.86 3.62
N VAL A 90 -3.30 -23.42 2.47
CA VAL A 90 -2.48 -22.98 1.35
C VAL A 90 -1.59 -21.81 1.77
N GLN A 91 -2.16 -20.82 2.45
CA GLN A 91 -1.42 -19.66 2.94
C GLN A 91 -0.30 -20.09 3.92
N ALA A 92 -0.57 -21.03 4.83
CA ALA A 92 0.42 -21.54 5.76
C ALA A 92 1.60 -22.21 5.03
N ARG A 93 1.33 -23.05 4.02
CA ARG A 93 2.38 -23.68 3.19
C ARG A 93 3.25 -22.64 2.49
N TYR A 94 2.63 -21.67 1.84
CA TYR A 94 3.37 -20.63 1.11
C TYR A 94 4.10 -19.66 2.05
N ASN A 95 3.58 -19.38 3.23
CA ASN A 95 4.24 -18.52 4.22
C ASN A 95 5.63 -19.06 4.60
N THR A 96 5.83 -20.38 4.65
CA THR A 96 7.16 -20.97 4.91
C THR A 96 8.20 -20.67 3.81
N LEU A 97 7.74 -20.34 2.60
CA LEU A 97 8.59 -20.08 1.44
C LEU A 97 8.75 -18.59 1.19
N ILE A 98 7.64 -17.84 1.18
CA ILE A 98 7.59 -16.44 0.73
C ILE A 98 6.92 -15.50 1.74
N GLY A 99 6.49 -16.01 2.90
CA GLY A 99 5.81 -15.20 3.91
C GLY A 99 6.74 -14.16 4.51
N GLU A 100 6.22 -12.95 4.70
CA GLU A 100 6.87 -11.89 5.44
C GLU A 100 5.90 -11.39 6.51
N THR A 101 5.73 -12.20 7.55
CA THR A 101 4.87 -11.86 8.69
C THR A 101 5.72 -11.68 9.94
N LYS A 102 5.10 -11.15 11.00
CA LYS A 102 5.78 -10.97 12.29
C LYS A 102 6.30 -12.28 12.90
N THR A 103 5.68 -13.41 12.54
CA THR A 103 5.96 -14.73 13.14
C THR A 103 6.66 -15.69 12.18
N VAL A 104 6.56 -15.48 10.87
CA VAL A 104 7.15 -16.35 9.85
C VAL A 104 7.89 -15.51 8.81
N THR A 105 9.17 -15.80 8.65
CA THR A 105 9.98 -15.32 7.52
C THR A 105 10.26 -16.50 6.60
N GLY A 106 9.72 -16.44 5.40
CA GLY A 106 9.88 -17.48 4.40
C GLY A 106 11.32 -17.58 3.91
N LYS A 107 11.71 -18.77 3.45
CA LYS A 107 13.07 -19.06 2.97
C LYS A 107 13.56 -18.06 1.91
N ALA A 108 12.69 -17.66 0.97
CA ALA A 108 13.04 -16.71 -0.08
C ALA A 108 13.34 -15.31 0.49
N VAL A 109 12.49 -14.83 1.40
CA VAL A 109 12.67 -13.53 2.07
C VAL A 109 13.96 -13.54 2.91
N LEU A 110 14.21 -14.62 3.64
CA LEU A 110 15.45 -14.80 4.40
C LEU A 110 16.69 -14.77 3.49
N ALA A 111 16.67 -15.50 2.37
CA ALA A 111 17.77 -15.55 1.43
C ALA A 111 18.02 -14.19 0.76
N LEU A 112 16.96 -13.50 0.32
CA LEU A 112 17.08 -12.15 -0.25
C LEU A 112 17.67 -11.16 0.76
N ASN A 113 17.17 -11.16 1.99
CA ASN A 113 17.70 -10.32 3.06
C ASN A 113 19.17 -10.62 3.36
N ALA A 114 19.59 -11.89 3.30
CA ALA A 114 20.99 -12.27 3.47
C ALA A 114 21.87 -11.77 2.30
N CYS A 115 21.40 -11.91 1.06
CA CYS A 115 22.08 -11.38 -0.13
C CYS A 115 22.23 -9.85 -0.07
N ASP A 116 21.16 -9.14 0.30
CA ASP A 116 21.17 -7.68 0.43
C ASP A 116 22.16 -7.23 1.51
N LYS A 117 22.16 -7.90 2.68
CA LYS A 117 23.13 -7.62 3.75
C LYS A 117 24.57 -7.91 3.34
N ALA A 118 24.81 -8.97 2.57
CA ALA A 118 26.13 -9.30 2.07
C ALA A 118 26.63 -8.30 1.00
N LEU A 119 25.74 -7.81 0.13
CA LEU A 119 26.06 -6.84 -0.92
C LEU A 119 26.22 -5.40 -0.40
N ALA A 120 25.49 -5.05 0.67
CA ALA A 120 25.49 -3.70 1.24
C ALA A 120 26.90 -3.11 1.52
N PRO A 121 27.83 -3.81 2.22
CA PRO A 121 29.16 -3.25 2.49
C PRO A 121 29.98 -3.04 1.21
N PHE A 122 29.88 -3.96 0.24
CA PHE A 122 30.58 -3.84 -1.04
C PHE A 122 30.09 -2.62 -1.84
N LEU A 123 28.77 -2.44 -1.94
CA LEU A 123 28.19 -1.30 -2.63
C LEU A 123 28.48 0.02 -1.90
N ALA A 124 28.47 0.02 -0.56
CA ALA A 124 28.82 1.19 0.24
C ALA A 124 30.29 1.62 0.04
N ALA A 125 31.22 0.67 -0.01
CA ALA A 125 32.63 0.94 -0.31
C ALA A 125 32.82 1.51 -1.73
N ARG A 126 32.10 0.95 -2.71
CA ARG A 126 32.12 1.47 -4.09
C ARG A 126 31.55 2.87 -4.19
N GLU A 127 30.45 3.15 -3.50
CA GLU A 127 29.85 4.49 -3.46
C GLU A 127 30.78 5.50 -2.76
N ALA A 128 31.47 5.10 -1.70
CA ALA A 128 32.46 5.94 -1.04
C ALA A 128 33.63 6.28 -1.97
N GLU A 129 34.13 5.30 -2.73
CA GLU A 129 35.17 5.53 -3.72
C GLU A 129 34.69 6.45 -4.84
N LYS A 130 33.47 6.25 -5.37
CA LYS A 130 32.89 7.13 -6.38
C LYS A 130 32.72 8.56 -5.88
N ARG A 131 32.31 8.75 -4.62
CA ARG A 131 32.23 10.08 -3.99
C ARG A 131 33.59 10.75 -3.82
N ARG A 132 34.65 9.97 -3.53
CA ARG A 132 36.01 10.49 -3.48
C ARG A 132 36.45 10.98 -4.86
N VAL A 133 36.24 10.17 -5.89
CA VAL A 133 36.54 10.54 -7.29
C VAL A 133 35.71 11.75 -7.73
N GLU A 134 34.43 11.82 -7.34
CA GLU A 134 33.56 12.98 -7.59
C GLU A 134 34.09 14.25 -6.90
N ALA A 135 34.51 14.16 -5.64
CA ALA A 135 35.08 15.29 -4.89
C ALA A 135 36.41 15.76 -5.51
N GLU A 136 37.30 14.84 -5.86
CA GLU A 136 38.57 15.13 -6.53
C GLU A 136 38.34 15.75 -7.91
N ALA A 137 37.40 15.23 -8.70
CA ALA A 137 37.06 15.78 -10.01
C ALA A 137 36.40 17.17 -9.92
N ARG A 138 35.56 17.41 -8.91
CA ARG A 138 34.98 18.74 -8.65
C ARG A 138 36.03 19.75 -8.22
N GLU A 139 36.96 19.35 -7.37
CA GLU A 139 38.07 20.21 -6.96
C GLU A 139 38.96 20.55 -8.17
N ALA A 140 39.32 19.57 -8.98
CA ALA A 140 40.09 19.78 -10.21
C ALA A 140 39.36 20.71 -11.19
N ALA A 141 38.05 20.56 -11.35
CA ALA A 141 37.23 21.46 -12.17
C ALA A 141 37.23 22.90 -11.61
N ARG A 142 37.10 23.06 -10.29
CA ARG A 142 37.17 24.38 -9.65
C ARG A 142 38.52 25.06 -9.88
N VAL A 143 39.62 24.36 -9.64
CA VAL A 143 40.98 24.90 -9.83
C VAL A 143 41.23 25.25 -11.30
N ALA A 144 40.79 24.39 -12.23
CA ALA A 144 40.94 24.66 -13.66
C ALA A 144 40.11 25.86 -14.13
N GLU A 145 38.88 26.02 -13.60
CA GLU A 145 38.02 27.18 -13.89
C GLU A 145 38.64 28.48 -13.34
N GLU A 146 39.14 28.47 -12.11
CA GLU A 146 39.83 29.62 -11.51
C GLU A 146 41.07 30.01 -12.31
N ALA A 147 41.88 29.04 -12.73
CA ALA A 147 43.06 29.27 -13.57
C ALA A 147 42.69 29.84 -14.95
N ALA A 148 41.67 29.28 -15.62
CA ALA A 148 41.19 29.77 -16.90
C ALA A 148 40.63 31.19 -16.79
N ARG A 149 39.88 31.49 -15.71
CA ARG A 149 39.35 32.82 -15.44
C ARG A 149 40.46 33.84 -15.19
N ALA A 150 41.46 33.48 -14.39
CA ALA A 150 42.61 34.34 -14.11
C ALA A 150 43.43 34.62 -15.39
N ALA A 151 43.70 33.59 -16.19
CA ALA A 151 44.41 33.74 -17.46
C ALA A 151 43.65 34.60 -18.47
N PHE A 152 42.33 34.43 -18.56
CA PHE A 152 41.49 35.28 -19.41
C PHE A 152 41.51 36.75 -18.95
N GLN A 153 41.42 37.00 -17.64
CA GLN A 153 41.48 38.36 -17.07
C GLN A 153 42.86 39.02 -17.24
N ALA A 154 43.94 38.23 -17.18
CA ALA A 154 45.30 38.70 -17.40
C ALA A 154 45.64 38.87 -18.89
N SER A 155 44.94 38.18 -19.79
CA SER A 155 45.19 38.25 -21.23
C SER A 155 44.84 39.62 -21.80
N ARG A 156 45.77 40.19 -22.55
CA ARG A 156 45.54 41.41 -23.32
C ARG A 156 45.16 41.07 -24.76
N VAL A 157 44.59 42.03 -25.49
CA VAL A 157 44.18 41.82 -26.89
C VAL A 157 45.38 41.85 -27.85
N ASP A 158 46.47 42.51 -27.43
CA ASP A 158 47.71 42.68 -28.18
C ASP A 158 48.78 41.60 -27.88
N ASP A 159 48.52 40.69 -26.93
CA ASP A 159 49.42 39.59 -26.55
C ASP A 159 48.84 38.24 -26.97
N LEU A 160 49.27 37.76 -28.13
CA LEU A 160 48.80 36.50 -28.72
C LEU A 160 49.20 35.28 -27.87
N ALA A 161 50.38 35.30 -27.25
CA ALA A 161 50.84 34.19 -26.42
C ALA A 161 49.99 34.06 -25.14
N ALA A 162 49.63 35.18 -24.52
CA ALA A 162 48.71 35.19 -23.37
C ALA A 162 47.29 34.73 -23.75
N ARG A 163 46.86 34.97 -24.99
CA ARG A 163 45.56 34.50 -25.51
C ARG A 163 45.56 32.99 -25.75
N GLU A 164 46.60 32.45 -26.38
CA GLU A 164 46.76 31.01 -26.59
C GLU A 164 46.81 30.25 -25.26
N GLU A 165 47.49 30.81 -24.25
CA GLU A 165 47.53 30.25 -22.90
C GLU A 165 46.15 30.24 -22.24
N ALA A 166 45.41 31.36 -22.31
CA ALA A 166 44.06 31.45 -21.76
C ALA A 166 43.08 30.48 -22.46
N GLU A 167 43.19 30.29 -23.78
CA GLU A 167 42.40 29.31 -24.52
C GLU A 167 42.75 27.88 -24.16
N ARG A 168 44.04 27.56 -23.97
CA ARG A 168 44.47 26.23 -23.50
C ARG A 168 43.90 25.93 -22.11
N LEU A 169 43.98 26.88 -21.17
CA LEU A 169 43.44 26.73 -19.83
C LEU A 169 41.91 26.62 -19.84
N ALA A 170 41.22 27.36 -20.72
CA ALA A 170 39.78 27.22 -20.92
C ALA A 170 39.38 25.84 -21.47
N ALA A 171 40.18 25.25 -22.36
CA ALA A 171 39.97 23.88 -22.82
C ALA A 171 40.16 22.87 -21.68
N THR A 172 41.22 23.02 -20.87
CA THR A 172 41.44 22.19 -19.67
C THR A 172 40.28 22.30 -18.66
N ALA A 173 39.74 23.49 -18.44
CA ALA A 173 38.58 23.70 -17.57
C ALA A 173 37.33 22.96 -18.08
N ARG A 174 37.07 23.01 -19.40
CA ARG A 174 35.95 22.27 -20.01
C ARG A 174 36.09 20.76 -19.87
N ASP A 175 37.31 20.23 -20.06
CA ASP A 175 37.58 18.80 -19.90
C ASP A 175 37.43 18.35 -18.44
N ALA A 176 37.90 19.17 -17.49
CA ALA A 176 37.75 18.92 -16.06
C ALA A 176 36.27 18.97 -15.63
N GLU A 177 35.48 19.93 -16.14
CA GLU A 177 34.04 19.98 -15.90
C GLU A 177 33.33 18.75 -16.48
N ALA A 178 33.69 18.32 -17.69
CA ALA A 178 33.15 17.11 -18.30
C ALA A 178 33.48 15.85 -17.48
N ALA A 179 34.69 15.77 -16.93
CA ALA A 179 35.10 14.68 -16.03
C ALA A 179 34.29 14.70 -14.72
N ALA A 180 34.10 15.87 -14.09
CA ALA A 180 33.27 16.03 -12.90
C ALA A 180 31.82 15.60 -13.15
N ARG A 181 31.23 16.02 -14.28
CA ARG A 181 29.86 15.63 -14.68
C ARG A 181 29.73 14.12 -14.94
N ARG A 182 30.78 13.46 -15.42
CA ARG A 182 30.80 11.99 -15.60
C ARG A 182 30.88 11.28 -14.25
N ALA A 183 31.73 11.75 -13.35
CA ALA A 183 31.87 11.21 -12.00
C ALA A 183 30.57 11.34 -11.17
N GLU A 184 29.88 12.48 -11.26
CA GLU A 184 28.59 12.70 -10.59
C GLU A 184 27.51 11.70 -11.04
N LYS A 185 27.52 11.31 -12.31
CA LYS A 185 26.54 10.36 -12.87
C LYS A 185 26.89 8.89 -12.60
N ASP A 186 28.12 8.62 -12.18
CA ASP A 186 28.65 7.28 -11.98
C ASP A 186 28.27 6.73 -10.60
N ARG A 187 27.08 6.13 -10.52
CA ARG A 187 26.57 5.50 -9.29
C ARG A 187 27.09 4.08 -9.12
N ALA A 188 27.39 3.71 -7.87
CA ALA A 188 27.74 2.33 -7.54
C ALA A 188 26.53 1.40 -7.75
N THR A 189 26.61 0.59 -8.81
CA THR A 189 25.59 -0.41 -9.15
C THR A 189 26.23 -1.74 -9.53
N VAL A 190 25.54 -2.83 -9.22
CA VAL A 190 25.89 -4.18 -9.69
C VAL A 190 24.85 -4.63 -10.71
N LYS A 191 25.29 -5.05 -11.88
CA LYS A 191 24.42 -5.61 -12.93
C LYS A 191 24.17 -7.08 -12.63
N GLY A 192 22.88 -7.44 -12.51
CA GLY A 192 22.42 -8.83 -12.54
C GLY A 192 21.76 -9.14 -13.88
N THR A 193 21.16 -10.33 -14.01
CA THR A 193 20.29 -10.70 -15.14
C THR A 193 19.00 -9.88 -15.20
N GLY A 194 18.69 -9.11 -14.15
CA GLY A 194 17.56 -8.18 -14.08
C GLY A 194 17.99 -6.75 -13.75
N ARG A 195 17.17 -6.03 -12.96
CA ARG A 195 17.42 -4.65 -12.57
C ARG A 195 18.74 -4.52 -11.81
N ALA A 196 19.51 -3.47 -12.12
CA ALA A 196 20.74 -3.17 -11.40
C ALA A 196 20.46 -2.92 -9.91
N ILE A 197 21.26 -3.57 -9.04
CA ILE A 197 21.18 -3.43 -7.59
C ILE A 197 22.11 -2.30 -7.18
N GLY A 198 21.58 -1.30 -6.48
CA GLY A 198 22.32 -0.16 -5.97
C GLY A 198 21.86 0.19 -4.56
N VAL A 199 22.61 1.05 -3.87
CA VAL A 199 22.25 1.52 -2.54
C VAL A 199 21.11 2.54 -2.59
N ARG A 200 20.17 2.46 -1.64
CA ARG A 200 19.12 3.46 -1.44
C ARG A 200 19.34 4.16 -0.10
N LYS A 201 19.25 5.50 -0.09
CA LYS A 201 19.18 6.28 1.15
C LYS A 201 17.79 6.11 1.75
N THR A 202 17.73 5.60 2.97
CA THR A 202 16.50 5.53 3.77
C THR A 202 16.64 6.48 4.96
N TYR A 203 15.55 7.15 5.31
CA TYR A 203 15.47 8.00 6.49
C TYR A 203 14.42 7.39 7.41
N ALA A 204 14.81 7.05 8.64
CA ALA A 204 13.89 6.63 9.69
C ALA A 204 13.79 7.78 10.70
N ALA A 205 12.57 8.20 11.03
CA ALA A 205 12.32 9.22 12.03
C ALA A 205 11.94 8.54 13.35
N GLU A 206 12.70 8.80 14.40
CA GLU A 206 12.38 8.42 15.77
C GLU A 206 12.02 9.68 16.56
N VAL A 207 10.83 9.69 17.17
CA VAL A 207 10.39 10.83 18.00
C VAL A 207 10.96 10.67 19.40
N VAL A 208 12.04 11.38 19.68
CA VAL A 208 12.74 11.33 20.97
C VAL A 208 12.01 12.14 22.06
N ASP A 209 11.45 13.29 21.69
CA ASP A 209 10.64 14.14 22.57
C ASP A 209 9.29 14.42 21.92
N THR A 210 8.25 13.77 22.45
CA THR A 210 6.89 13.89 21.95
C THR A 210 6.32 15.29 22.15
N GLN A 211 6.65 15.99 23.24
CA GLN A 211 6.13 17.34 23.49
C GLN A 211 6.75 18.35 22.54
N ALA A 212 8.06 18.31 22.35
CA ALA A 212 8.75 19.18 21.40
C ALA A 212 8.24 18.95 19.97
N PHE A 213 8.08 17.68 19.58
CA PHE A 213 7.55 17.35 18.26
C PHE A 213 6.09 17.79 18.09
N ALA A 214 5.22 17.58 19.09
CA ALA A 214 3.83 18.03 19.04
C ALA A 214 3.71 19.56 18.89
N ARG A 215 4.55 20.34 19.59
CA ARG A 215 4.61 21.80 19.43
C ARG A 215 5.05 22.19 18.02
N TRP A 216 6.07 21.51 17.48
CA TRP A 216 6.52 21.74 16.11
C TRP A 216 5.43 21.40 15.07
N VAL A 217 4.73 20.28 15.25
CA VAL A 217 3.60 19.87 14.40
C VAL A 217 2.46 20.86 14.50
N TRP A 218 2.13 21.34 15.70
CA TRP A 218 1.10 22.37 15.90
C TRP A 218 1.44 23.66 15.12
N ALA A 219 2.71 24.07 15.11
CA ALA A 219 3.15 25.29 14.43
C ALA A 219 3.28 25.14 12.90
N ASN A 220 3.69 23.97 12.41
CA ASN A 220 4.08 23.77 11.00
C ASN A 220 3.09 22.92 10.19
N ARG A 221 2.26 22.10 10.85
CA ARG A 221 1.39 21.06 10.27
C ARG A 221 0.05 20.95 11.02
N GLN A 222 -0.55 22.09 11.33
CA GLN A 222 -1.78 22.19 12.12
C GLN A 222 -2.98 21.49 11.45
N ASP A 223 -3.02 21.49 10.13
CA ASP A 223 -4.03 20.84 9.29
C ASP A 223 -4.15 19.34 9.60
N ALA A 224 -3.02 18.63 9.63
CA ALA A 224 -2.96 17.20 9.91
C ALA A 224 -3.37 16.89 11.36
N LEU A 225 -2.99 17.76 12.31
CA LEU A 225 -3.26 17.56 13.72
C LEU A 225 -4.74 17.80 14.07
N THR A 226 -5.38 18.78 13.42
CA THR A 226 -6.79 19.12 13.68
C THR A 226 -7.74 17.99 13.30
N GLY A 227 -7.49 17.30 12.18
CA GLY A 227 -8.29 16.15 11.76
C GLY A 227 -8.21 14.99 12.77
N TRP A 228 -7.03 14.72 13.31
CA TRP A 228 -6.84 13.71 14.34
C TRP A 228 -7.52 14.08 15.67
N LEU A 229 -7.40 15.34 16.11
CA LEU A 229 -8.05 15.82 17.33
C LEU A 229 -9.57 15.70 17.27
N LYS A 230 -10.19 15.97 16.12
CA LYS A 230 -11.64 15.78 15.94
C LYS A 230 -12.03 14.31 16.12
N SER A 231 -11.35 13.39 15.44
CA SER A 231 -11.62 11.96 15.57
C SER A 231 -11.47 11.47 17.02
N LEU A 232 -10.47 11.99 17.74
CA LEU A 232 -10.29 11.70 19.16
C LEU A 232 -11.45 12.23 20.01
N ALA A 233 -11.92 13.45 19.76
CA ALA A 233 -13.07 14.03 20.46
C ALA A 233 -14.36 13.22 20.23
N ASP A 234 -14.61 12.77 19.00
CA ASP A 234 -15.77 11.93 18.65
C ASP A 234 -15.71 10.56 19.37
N GLN A 235 -14.50 9.97 19.46
CA GLN A 235 -14.27 8.74 20.21
C GLN A 235 -14.53 8.91 21.71
N LEU A 236 -14.01 9.98 22.31
CA LEU A 236 -14.21 10.28 23.74
C LEU A 236 -15.69 10.54 24.07
N CYS A 237 -16.40 11.28 23.21
CA CYS A 237 -17.85 11.44 23.28
C CYS A 237 -18.58 10.09 23.30
N SER A 238 -18.17 9.15 22.45
CA SER A 238 -18.77 7.81 22.34
C SER A 238 -18.47 6.95 23.57
N GLN A 239 -17.34 7.17 24.22
CA GLN A 239 -16.98 6.55 25.49
C GLN A 239 -17.68 7.18 26.71
N GLY A 240 -18.52 8.21 26.48
CA GLY A 240 -19.29 8.87 27.54
C GLY A 240 -18.59 10.05 28.20
N VAL A 241 -17.42 10.48 27.71
CA VAL A 241 -16.78 11.70 28.19
C VAL A 241 -17.54 12.90 27.63
N ARG A 242 -18.17 13.69 28.50
CA ARG A 242 -18.98 14.85 28.11
C ARG A 242 -18.40 16.21 28.50
N ASP A 243 -17.38 16.20 29.37
CA ASP A 243 -16.65 17.41 29.77
C ASP A 243 -15.26 17.41 29.13
N MET A 244 -15.12 18.14 28.03
CA MET A 244 -13.89 18.27 27.27
C MET A 244 -13.65 19.75 26.93
N PRO A 245 -12.63 20.40 27.52
CA PRO A 245 -12.29 21.77 27.19
C PRO A 245 -12.05 21.94 25.69
N GLY A 246 -12.76 22.89 25.07
CA GLY A 246 -12.65 23.19 23.64
C GLY A 246 -13.51 22.33 22.70
N VAL A 247 -14.36 21.44 23.21
CA VAL A 247 -15.29 20.61 22.42
C VAL A 247 -16.74 20.92 22.78
N LYS A 248 -17.62 21.03 21.79
CA LYS A 248 -19.07 21.24 21.97
C LYS A 248 -19.83 19.96 21.58
N ILE A 249 -20.72 19.47 22.45
CA ILE A 249 -21.49 18.22 22.25
C ILE A 249 -22.99 18.55 22.07
N THR A 250 -23.67 17.82 21.18
CA THR A 250 -25.13 17.93 20.91
C THR A 250 -25.81 16.56 20.97
N GLU A 251 -27.00 16.46 21.56
CA GLU A 251 -27.76 15.20 21.78
C GLU A 251 -28.94 15.02 20.80
N GLY A 252 -29.26 13.77 20.43
CA GLY A 252 -30.41 13.41 19.57
C GLY A 252 -30.86 11.95 19.77
N VAL A 253 -32.15 11.67 19.58
CA VAL A 253 -32.78 10.35 19.84
C VAL A 253 -32.98 9.56 18.54
N ARG A 254 -32.64 8.26 18.53
CA ARG A 254 -32.91 7.30 17.43
C ARG A 254 -33.53 6.02 18.00
N ALA A 255 -34.48 5.42 17.27
CA ALA A 255 -35.05 4.11 17.60
C ALA A 255 -34.03 2.98 17.40
N GLN A 256 -34.07 1.96 18.27
CA GLN A 256 -33.15 0.82 18.32
C GLN A 256 -33.80 -0.48 17.81
#